data_AF-A0A519QKQ3-F1
#
_entry.id   AF-A0A519QKQ3-F1
#
_cell.length_a   1.000
_cell.length_b   1.000
_cell.length_c   1.000
_cell.angle_alpha   90.00
_cell.angle_beta   90.00
_cell.angle_gamma   90.00
#
_symmetry.space_group_name_H-M   'P 1'
#
loop_
_entity.id
_entity.type
_entity.pdbx_description
1 polymer ?
#
loop_
_entity_poly.entity_id
_entity_poly.type
_entity_poly.pdbx_seq_one_letter_code
_entity_poly.pdbx_strand_id
1 'polypeptide(L)'
;MAKANRYSQIIEAIFLKTYKKGITEIPFTREDIVSTAKNLNIPLPKNLGDLLYSFRYRTSLPLTITKNAPEGFEWIIRSTGRASYKIVISKETNFRPSEHLVETKILDATPGLIKKYAMSVSVK
;
A
#
# COMPACT_ATOMS: atom_id res chain seq x y z
N MET A 1 10.15 -16.78 11.91
CA MET A 1 10.08 -15.48 11.21
C MET A 1 9.03 -15.60 10.12
N ALA A 2 8.01 -14.73 10.11
CA ALA A 2 6.95 -14.81 9.10
C ALA A 2 7.56 -14.61 7.70
N LYS A 3 7.26 -15.52 6.77
CA LYS A 3 7.75 -15.44 5.39
C LYS A 3 7.26 -14.13 4.78
N ALA A 4 8.19 -13.27 4.36
CA ALA A 4 7.85 -12.01 3.71
C ALA A 4 6.95 -12.27 2.50
N ASN A 5 5.93 -11.42 2.31
CA ASN A 5 5.03 -11.52 1.17
C ASN A 5 5.85 -11.49 -0.13
N ARG A 6 5.45 -12.27 -1.15
CA ARG A 6 6.12 -12.34 -2.46
C ARG A 6 6.35 -10.95 -3.04
N TYR A 7 5.37 -10.06 -2.90
CA TYR A 7 5.45 -8.67 -3.37
C TYR A 7 6.51 -7.87 -2.61
N SER A 8 6.63 -8.08 -1.30
CA SER A 8 7.62 -7.45 -0.44
C SER A 8 9.03 -7.86 -0.86
N GLN A 9 9.25 -9.14 -1.13
CA GLN A 9 10.56 -9.65 -1.55
C GLN A 9 11.01 -9.04 -2.89
N ILE A 10 10.09 -8.92 -3.86
CA ILE A 10 10.41 -8.35 -5.17
C ILE A 10 10.74 -6.86 -5.07
N ILE A 11 9.92 -6.07 -4.36
CA ILE A 11 10.16 -4.62 -4.27
C ILE A 11 11.41 -4.31 -3.44
N GLU A 12 11.66 -5.10 -2.39
CA GLU A 12 12.87 -5.00 -1.58
C GLU A 12 14.13 -5.29 -2.40
N ALA A 13 14.13 -6.33 -3.21
CA ALA A 13 15.26 -6.64 -4.09
C ALA A 13 15.51 -5.54 -5.13
N ILE A 14 14.45 -4.97 -5.73
CA ILE A 14 14.57 -3.83 -6.65
C ILE A 14 15.19 -2.62 -5.93
N PHE A 15 14.73 -2.33 -4.72
CA PHE A 15 15.26 -1.23 -3.91
C PHE A 15 16.74 -1.45 -3.61
N LEU A 16 17.10 -2.61 -3.03
CA LEU A 16 18.46 -2.92 -2.61
C LEU A 16 19.48 -2.97 -3.77
N LYS A 17 19.03 -3.33 -4.98
CA LYS A 17 19.87 -3.35 -6.18
C LYS A 17 20.44 -1.97 -6.53
N THR A 18 19.66 -0.92 -6.34
CA THR A 18 19.99 0.44 -6.80
C THR A 18 20.24 1.41 -5.65
N TYR A 19 19.74 1.11 -4.46
CA TYR A 19 19.82 2.00 -3.31
C TYR A 19 21.26 2.26 -2.87
N LYS A 20 21.57 3.54 -2.66
CA LYS A 20 22.78 4.05 -2.01
C LYS A 20 22.37 5.17 -1.07
N LYS A 21 23.14 5.34 0.02
CA LYS A 21 22.89 6.41 0.99
C LYS A 21 22.88 7.77 0.28
N GLY A 22 21.82 8.56 0.48
CA GLY A 22 21.64 9.88 -0.12
C GLY A 22 20.82 9.91 -1.42
N ILE A 23 20.45 8.76 -1.98
CA ILE A 23 19.52 8.72 -3.12
C ILE A 23 18.10 9.04 -2.64
N THR A 24 17.39 9.85 -3.43
CA THR A 24 16.01 10.27 -3.16
C THR A 24 14.98 9.59 -4.07
N GLU A 25 15.42 8.98 -5.17
CA GLU A 25 14.56 8.24 -6.08
C GLU A 25 15.26 7.04 -6.74
N ILE A 26 14.51 5.96 -6.91
CA ILE A 26 14.94 4.72 -7.57
C ILE A 26 13.95 4.44 -8.69
N PRO A 27 14.30 4.72 -9.96
CA PRO A 27 13.46 4.36 -11.10
C PRO A 27 13.50 2.85 -11.33
N PHE A 28 12.38 2.28 -11.74
CA PHE A 28 12.27 0.88 -12.16
C PHE A 28 11.11 0.70 -13.13
N THR A 29 11.18 -0.36 -13.92
CA THR A 29 10.20 -0.70 -14.95
C THR A 29 9.38 -1.92 -14.55
N ARG A 30 8.33 -2.21 -15.31
CA ARG A 30 7.57 -3.46 -15.16
C ARG A 30 8.46 -4.68 -15.44
N GLU A 31 9.37 -4.56 -16.40
CA GLU A 31 10.31 -5.59 -16.79
C GLU A 31 11.31 -5.89 -15.65
N ASP A 32 11.67 -4.87 -14.85
CA ASP A 32 12.49 -5.07 -13.64
C ASP A 32 11.77 -5.93 -12.59
N ILE A 33 10.44 -5.79 -12.45
CA ILE A 33 9.64 -6.64 -11.57
C ILE A 33 9.69 -8.11 -12.05
N VAL A 34 9.53 -8.32 -13.36
CA VAL A 34 9.54 -9.65 -13.98
C VAL A 34 10.90 -10.32 -13.82
N SER A 35 11.97 -9.60 -14.16
CA SER A 35 13.35 -10.12 -14.08
C SER A 35 13.75 -10.40 -12.63
N THR A 36 13.40 -9.52 -11.70
CA THR A 36 13.68 -9.73 -10.26
C THR A 36 12.92 -10.93 -9.71
N ALA A 37 11.64 -11.09 -10.05
CA ALA A 37 10.87 -12.26 -9.62
C ALA A 37 11.46 -13.58 -10.17
N LYS A 38 11.92 -13.58 -11.43
CA LYS A 38 12.62 -14.72 -12.03
C LYS A 38 13.93 -15.03 -11.30
N ASN A 39 14.75 -14.01 -11.01
CA ASN A 39 16.01 -14.18 -10.30
C ASN A 39 15.83 -14.71 -8.87
N LEU A 40 14.72 -14.35 -8.21
CA LEU A 40 14.37 -14.82 -6.87
C LEU A 40 13.62 -16.16 -6.87
N ASN A 41 13.40 -16.79 -8.05
CA ASN A 41 12.54 -17.97 -8.21
C ASN A 41 11.13 -17.80 -7.57
N ILE A 42 10.59 -16.58 -7.61
CA ILE A 42 9.25 -16.29 -7.11
C ILE A 42 8.26 -16.46 -8.27
N PRO A 43 7.19 -17.27 -8.11
CA PRO A 43 6.19 -17.41 -9.14
C PRO A 43 5.50 -16.07 -9.38
N LEU A 44 5.56 -15.58 -10.62
CA LEU A 44 4.94 -14.31 -10.98
C LEU A 44 3.43 -14.35 -10.73
N PRO A 45 2.86 -13.35 -10.05
CA PRO A 45 1.41 -13.20 -10.00
C PRO A 45 0.87 -12.88 -11.39
N LYS A 46 -0.33 -13.38 -11.71
CA LYS A 46 -1.01 -13.12 -13.00
C LYS A 46 -1.24 -11.63 -13.24
N ASN A 47 -1.35 -10.84 -12.18
CA ASN A 47 -1.53 -9.39 -12.26
C ASN A 47 -0.37 -8.66 -11.53
N LEU A 48 0.66 -8.25 -12.26
CA LEU A 48 1.76 -7.44 -11.71
C LEU A 48 1.31 -6.05 -11.21
N GLY A 49 0.16 -5.55 -11.67
CA GLY A 49 -0.40 -4.30 -11.17
C GLY A 49 -0.81 -4.38 -9.70
N ASP A 50 -1.14 -5.58 -9.22
CA ASP A 50 -1.55 -5.82 -7.83
C ASP A 50 -0.41 -5.56 -6.84
N LEU A 51 0.84 -5.79 -7.24
CA LEU A 51 2.03 -5.45 -6.45
C LEU A 51 2.07 -3.94 -6.18
N LEU A 52 1.91 -3.13 -7.23
CA LEU A 52 1.97 -1.66 -7.13
C LEU A 52 0.75 -1.11 -6.39
N TYR A 53 -0.42 -1.67 -6.65
CA TYR A 53 -1.66 -1.29 -5.97
C TYR A 53 -1.60 -1.58 -4.47
N SER A 54 -1.07 -2.75 -4.09
CA SER A 54 -0.90 -3.14 -2.68
C SER A 54 -0.06 -2.12 -1.93
N PHE A 55 1.11 -1.74 -2.45
CA PHE A 55 1.98 -0.80 -1.75
C PHE A 55 1.51 0.65 -1.76
N ARG A 56 0.65 1.03 -2.71
CA ARG A 56 0.08 2.38 -2.74
C ARG A 56 -1.08 2.57 -1.76
N TYR A 57 -1.85 1.51 -1.48
CA TYR A 57 -3.14 1.68 -0.81
C TYR A 57 -3.49 0.64 0.26
N ARG A 58 -2.82 -0.53 0.30
CA ARG A 58 -3.24 -1.64 1.17
C ARG A 58 -2.19 -2.08 2.19
N THR A 59 -0.92 -1.95 1.85
CA THR A 59 0.18 -2.51 2.66
C THR A 59 1.35 -1.55 2.66
N SER A 60 1.99 -1.38 3.81
CA SER A 60 3.24 -0.63 3.92
C SER A 60 4.38 -1.30 3.15
N LEU A 61 5.37 -0.49 2.75
CA LEU A 61 6.62 -1.02 2.19
C LEU A 61 7.39 -1.87 3.21
N PRO A 62 8.26 -2.79 2.74
CA PRO A 62 9.13 -3.58 3.62
C PRO A 62 9.94 -2.71 4.58
N LEU A 63 10.20 -3.22 5.78
CA LEU A 63 10.96 -2.52 6.83
C LEU A 63 12.34 -2.06 6.36
N THR A 64 12.98 -2.83 5.48
CA THR A 64 14.27 -2.47 4.88
C THR A 64 14.19 -1.20 4.04
N ILE A 65 13.05 -0.92 3.42
CA ILE A 65 12.85 0.32 2.67
C ILE A 65 12.47 1.46 3.64
N THR A 66 11.48 1.23 4.51
CA THR A 66 10.97 2.31 5.39
C THR A 66 12.01 2.82 6.38
N LYS A 67 12.90 1.96 6.91
CA LYS A 67 14.00 2.37 7.80
C LYS A 67 15.08 3.20 7.13
N ASN A 68 15.15 3.18 5.80
CA ASN A 68 16.11 3.96 5.03
C ASN A 68 15.55 5.34 4.64
N ALA A 69 14.39 5.73 5.15
CA ALA A 69 13.86 7.08 4.98
C ALA A 69 14.46 8.03 6.04
N PRO A 70 14.82 9.28 5.67
CA PRO A 70 15.15 10.33 6.64
C PRO A 70 13.97 10.66 7.56
N GLU A 71 14.26 11.28 8.71
CA GLU A 71 13.22 11.70 9.66
C GLU A 71 12.22 12.69 9.02
N GLY A 72 10.92 12.44 9.19
CA GLY A 72 9.83 13.23 8.60
C GLY A 72 9.57 12.94 7.11
N PHE A 73 10.20 11.89 6.57
CA PHE A 73 10.03 11.45 5.20
C PHE A 73 9.71 9.95 5.13
N GLU A 74 9.02 9.56 4.06
CA GLU A 74 8.68 8.18 3.76
C GLU A 74 9.01 7.83 2.30
N TRP A 75 9.24 6.55 2.04
CA TRP A 75 9.33 6.05 0.68
C TRP A 75 7.95 5.72 0.14
N ILE A 76 7.66 6.16 -1.07
CA ILE A 76 6.41 5.86 -1.78
C ILE A 76 6.68 5.39 -3.21
N ILE A 77 5.73 4.68 -3.81
CA ILE A 77 5.83 4.24 -5.22
C ILE A 77 4.96 5.13 -6.12
N ARG A 78 5.59 5.89 -7.01
CA ARG A 78 4.92 6.72 -8.03
C ARG A 78 5.04 6.12 -9.43
N SER A 79 4.08 6.46 -10.30
CA SER A 79 4.16 6.17 -11.73
C SER A 79 4.93 7.28 -12.42
N THR A 80 5.80 6.95 -13.37
CA THR A 80 6.55 7.91 -14.19
C THR A 80 6.22 7.81 -15.68
N GLY A 81 5.43 6.81 -16.06
CA GLY A 81 4.96 6.65 -17.43
C GLY A 81 4.30 5.29 -17.62
N ARG A 82 4.13 4.89 -18.88
CA ARG A 82 3.64 3.55 -19.22
C ARG A 82 4.66 2.51 -18.76
N ALA A 83 4.22 1.59 -17.89
CA ALA A 83 5.06 0.52 -17.33
C ALA A 83 6.33 1.01 -16.60
N SER A 84 6.37 2.29 -16.21
CA SER A 84 7.52 2.93 -15.57
C SER A 84 7.12 3.52 -14.23
N TYR A 85 7.97 3.27 -13.23
CA TYR A 85 7.70 3.58 -11.84
C TYR A 85 8.95 4.13 -11.16
N LYS A 86 8.76 4.72 -9.98
CA LYS A 86 9.87 5.04 -9.08
C LYS A 86 9.49 4.87 -7.63
N ILE A 87 10.44 4.38 -6.83
CA ILE A 87 10.40 4.48 -5.37
C ILE A 87 11.03 5.82 -5.03
N VAL A 88 10.31 6.73 -4.39
CA VAL A 88 10.76 8.10 -4.16
C VAL A 88 10.49 8.53 -2.73
N ILE A 89 11.40 9.32 -2.18
CA ILE A 89 11.22 9.98 -0.89
C ILE A 89 10.13 11.07 -1.02
N SER A 90 9.18 11.05 -0.11
CA SER A 90 8.13 12.06 0.03
C SER A 90 8.03 12.48 1.48
N LYS A 91 7.63 13.73 1.73
CA LYS A 91 7.35 14.20 3.09
C LYS A 91 6.19 13.37 3.64
N GLU A 92 6.32 12.88 4.87
CA GLU A 92 5.25 12.15 5.54
C GLU A 92 4.02 13.03 5.66
N THR A 93 2.87 12.51 5.22
CA THR A 93 1.60 13.22 5.37
C THR A 93 0.84 12.65 6.56
N ASN A 94 1.01 13.27 7.73
CA ASN A 94 0.26 12.92 8.94
C ASN A 94 -1.17 13.48 8.86
N PHE A 95 -2.09 12.73 8.24
CA PHE A 95 -3.53 12.98 8.39
C PHE A 95 -3.98 12.52 9.78
N ARG A 96 -3.73 13.35 10.80
CA ARG A 96 -4.33 13.16 12.11
C ARG A 96 -5.73 13.78 12.09
N PRO A 97 -6.77 13.06 12.52
CA PRO A 97 -8.06 13.67 12.77
C PRO A 97 -7.85 14.84 13.75
N SER A 98 -8.44 16.00 13.45
CA SER A 98 -8.44 17.14 14.38
C SER A 98 -8.99 16.67 15.73
N GLU A 99 -8.33 17.01 16.85
CA GLU A 99 -8.84 16.71 18.20
C GLU A 99 -10.21 17.34 18.46
N HIS A 100 -10.61 18.32 17.65
CA HIS A 100 -11.93 18.96 17.67
C HIS A 100 -12.93 18.29 16.73
N LEU A 101 -12.80 16.98 16.47
CA LEU A 101 -13.83 16.21 15.79
C LEU A 101 -15.07 16.13 16.69
N VAL A 102 -15.98 17.10 16.50
CA VAL A 102 -17.33 17.04 17.05
C VAL A 102 -17.98 15.80 16.45
N GLU A 103 -18.23 14.81 17.28
CA GLU A 103 -18.94 13.58 16.94
C GLU A 103 -20.35 13.95 16.45
N THR A 104 -20.50 14.15 15.15
CA THR A 104 -21.81 14.44 14.57
C THR A 104 -22.56 13.11 14.48
N LYS A 105 -23.48 12.88 15.42
CA LYS A 105 -24.40 11.74 15.35
C LYS A 105 -25.13 11.78 14.01
N ILE A 106 -24.90 10.77 13.18
CA ILE A 106 -25.75 10.53 12.01
C ILE A 106 -27.12 10.17 12.57
N LEU A 107 -28.12 11.01 12.30
CA LEU A 107 -29.50 10.67 12.62
C LEU A 107 -29.88 9.44 11.81
N ASP A 108 -30.34 8.41 12.50
CA ASP A 108 -30.86 7.19 11.90
C ASP A 108 -32.03 7.55 10.98
N ALA A 109 -31.74 7.62 9.68
CA ALA A 109 -32.70 7.94 8.63
C ALA A 109 -33.45 6.67 8.17
N THR A 110 -33.51 5.61 8.99
CA THR A 110 -34.38 4.46 8.72
C THR A 110 -35.81 4.97 8.48
N PRO A 111 -36.34 4.91 7.24
CA PRO A 111 -37.70 5.35 6.99
C PRO A 111 -38.66 4.49 7.83
N GLY A 112 -39.64 5.10 8.48
CA GLY A 112 -40.61 4.41 9.34
C GLY A 112 -41.34 3.24 8.67
N LEU A 113 -41.29 3.15 7.33
CA LEU A 113 -41.77 2.02 6.54
C LEU A 113 -41.09 0.70 6.91
N ILE A 114 -39.79 0.71 7.24
CA ILE A 114 -39.05 -0.52 7.61
C ILE A 114 -39.51 -1.05 8.98
N LYS A 115 -39.92 -0.16 9.91
CA LYS A 115 -40.46 -0.56 11.22
C LYS A 115 -41.76 -1.36 11.12
N LYS A 116 -42.55 -1.16 10.04
CA LYS A 116 -43.84 -1.85 9.84
C LYS A 116 -43.70 -3.27 9.26
N TYR A 117 -42.54 -3.60 8.68
CA TYR A 117 -42.25 -4.89 8.03
C TYR A 117 -41.04 -5.62 8.60
N ALA A 118 -40.46 -5.14 9.72
CA ALA A 118 -39.47 -5.90 10.46
C ALA A 118 -40.14 -7.14 11.06
N MET A 119 -40.16 -8.24 10.28
CA MET A 119 -40.54 -9.54 10.79
C MET A 119 -39.62 -9.90 11.95
N SER A 120 -40.17 -9.91 13.15
CA SER A 120 -39.60 -10.58 14.31
C SER A 120 -39.48 -12.06 13.97
N VAL A 121 -38.30 -12.50 13.55
CA VAL A 121 -37.95 -13.92 13.50
C VAL A 121 -37.85 -14.38 14.95
N SER A 122 -38.97 -14.85 15.49
CA SER A 122 -38.95 -15.69 16.68
C SER A 122 -38.34 -17.03 16.26
N VAL A 123 -37.06 -17.20 16.55
CA VAL A 123 -36.45 -18.53 16.57
C VAL A 123 -37.05 -19.25 17.78
N LYS A 124 -37.73 -20.36 17.51
CA LYS A 124 -38.25 -21.28 18.51
C LYS A 124 -37.11 -22.01 19.22
#